data_AF-A0A7Y5HCA6-F1
#
_entry.id   AF-A0A7Y5HCA6-F1
#
_cell.length_a   1.000
_cell.length_b   1.000
_cell.length_c   1.000
_cell.angle_alpha   90.00
_cell.angle_beta   90.00
_cell.angle_gamma   90.00
#
_symmetry.space_group_name_H-M   'P 1'
#
loop_
_entity.id
_entity.type
_entity.pdbx_description
1 polymer ?
#
loop_
_entity_poly.entity_id
_entity_poly.type
_entity_poly.pdbx_seq_one_letter_code
_entity_poly.pdbx_strand_id
1 'polypeptide(L)'
;MNAILPAFSCKNHPERFGSGLCMTCGRAVCAECTTKVDGINLCIGCLARRPEARETTVERVSRGAAFLGPAGIAASFLFFWAVFGLAGALVIGL
;
A
#
# COMPACT_ATOMS: atom_id res chain seq x y z
N MET A 1 -20.99 22.77 32.49
CA MET A 1 -20.99 22.37 31.06
C MET A 1 -20.37 20.98 31.00
N ASN A 2 -21.15 19.90 30.92
CA ASN A 2 -20.67 18.60 30.46
C ASN A 2 -21.90 17.75 30.14
N ALA A 3 -22.16 17.60 28.84
CA ALA A 3 -23.27 16.84 28.31
C ALA A 3 -23.03 15.35 28.57
N ILE A 4 -23.88 14.77 29.41
CA ILE A 4 -24.03 13.32 29.55
C ILE A 4 -24.79 12.87 28.29
N LEU A 5 -24.06 12.39 27.28
CA LEU A 5 -24.65 11.86 26.06
C LEU A 5 -25.22 10.45 26.33
N PRO A 6 -26.53 10.23 26.10
CA PRO A 6 -27.16 8.92 26.26
C PRO A 6 -26.70 7.99 25.13
N ALA A 7 -26.45 6.70 25.44
CA ALA A 7 -26.03 5.62 24.54
C ALA A 7 -24.53 5.51 24.20
N PHE A 8 -23.68 5.40 25.23
CA PHE A 8 -22.28 4.99 25.13
C PHE A 8 -22.13 3.45 24.89
N SER A 9 -22.85 2.84 23.94
CA SER A 9 -22.54 1.48 23.50
C SER A 9 -21.61 1.52 22.29
N CYS A 10 -20.68 0.57 22.21
CA CYS A 10 -19.78 0.50 21.06
C CYS A 10 -20.59 0.20 19.80
N LYS A 11 -20.39 0.99 18.75
CA LYS A 11 -21.00 0.76 17.43
C LYS A 11 -20.83 -0.67 16.92
N ASN A 12 -19.68 -1.29 17.18
CA ASN A 12 -19.37 -2.65 16.72
C ASN A 12 -19.80 -3.73 17.72
N HIS A 13 -20.00 -3.36 18.97
CA HIS A 13 -20.31 -4.24 20.08
C HIS A 13 -21.40 -3.59 20.94
N PRO A 14 -22.69 -3.76 20.59
CA PRO A 14 -23.79 -3.18 21.34
C PRO A 14 -23.79 -3.59 22.82
N GLU A 15 -23.21 -4.75 23.13
CA GLU A 15 -23.04 -5.32 24.47
C GLU A 15 -21.93 -4.64 25.30
N ARG A 16 -21.07 -3.84 24.67
CA ARG A 16 -19.92 -3.20 25.33
C ARG A 16 -20.09 -1.70 25.44
N PHE A 17 -19.55 -1.14 26.52
CA PHE A 17 -19.49 0.30 26.71
C PHE A 17 -18.44 0.93 25.79
N GLY A 18 -18.78 2.05 25.16
CA GLY A 18 -17.86 2.88 24.41
C GLY A 18 -16.97 3.66 25.37
N SER A 19 -15.65 3.62 25.19
CA SER A 19 -14.72 4.40 26.00
C SER A 19 -14.42 5.77 25.39
N GLY A 20 -14.82 6.01 24.14
CA GLY A 20 -14.61 7.27 23.44
C GLY A 20 -15.39 7.38 22.13
N LEU A 21 -15.24 8.51 21.44
CA LEU A 21 -15.90 8.79 20.17
C LEU A 21 -14.91 8.70 19.01
N CYS A 22 -15.37 8.17 17.87
CA CYS A 22 -14.64 8.26 16.62
C CYS A 22 -14.71 9.69 16.08
N MET A 23 -13.56 10.33 15.85
CA MET A 23 -13.47 11.72 15.38
C MET A 23 -13.91 11.91 13.91
N THR A 24 -14.12 10.82 13.17
CA THR A 24 -14.61 10.86 11.78
C THR A 24 -16.12 10.70 11.68
N CYS A 25 -16.72 9.76 12.40
CA CYS A 25 -18.16 9.46 12.29
C CYS A 25 -18.98 9.81 13.55
N GLY A 26 -18.33 10.29 14.61
CA GLY A 26 -18.98 10.73 15.84
C GLY A 26 -19.62 9.62 16.70
N ARG A 27 -19.45 8.35 16.33
CA ARG A 27 -20.05 7.22 17.08
C ARG A 27 -19.15 6.75 18.22
N ALA A 28 -19.77 6.27 19.30
CA ALA A 28 -19.07 5.66 20.41
C ALA A 28 -18.41 4.32 20.02
N VAL A 29 -17.18 4.13 20.48
CA VAL A 29 -16.37 2.92 20.24
C VAL A 29 -15.64 2.53 21.52
N CYS A 30 -15.52 1.22 21.75
CA CYS A 30 -14.75 0.67 22.86
C CYS A 30 -13.24 0.82 22.62
N ALA A 31 -12.44 0.62 23.67
CA ALA A 31 -10.98 0.75 23.65
C ALA A 31 -10.32 -0.22 22.64
N GLU A 32 -10.95 -1.36 22.34
CA GLU A 32 -10.47 -2.35 21.37
C GLU A 32 -10.81 -1.96 19.92
N CYS A 33 -11.92 -1.26 19.70
CA CYS A 33 -12.36 -0.85 18.35
C CYS A 33 -11.82 0.51 17.91
N THR A 34 -11.15 1.23 18.82
CA THR A 34 -10.56 2.55 18.54
C THR A 34 -9.07 2.41 18.23
N THR A 35 -8.63 3.07 17.17
CA THR A 35 -7.22 3.18 16.80
C THR A 35 -6.85 4.65 16.78
N LYS A 36 -5.73 4.99 17.42
CA LYS A 36 -5.24 6.37 17.44
C LYS A 36 -4.35 6.59 16.23
N VAL A 37 -4.77 7.46 15.31
CA VAL A 37 -4.01 7.84 14.12
C VAL A 37 -3.89 9.35 14.12
N ASP A 38 -2.68 9.89 13.98
CA ASP A 38 -2.41 11.33 14.04
C ASP A 38 -2.98 12.02 15.30
N GLY A 39 -2.97 11.31 16.43
CA GLY A 39 -3.47 11.82 17.70
C GLY A 39 -4.99 11.79 17.86
N ILE A 40 -5.76 11.41 16.83
CA ILE A 40 -7.23 11.31 16.88
C ILE A 40 -7.70 9.85 16.94
N ASN A 41 -8.82 9.62 17.62
CA ASN A 41 -9.45 8.30 17.73
C ASN A 41 -10.30 7.99 16.49
N LEU A 42 -10.01 6.90 15.80
CA LEU A 42 -10.79 6.39 14.67
C LEU A 42 -11.38 5.02 14.98
N CYS A 43 -12.59 4.75 14.51
CA CYS A 43 -13.14 3.39 14.52
C CYS A 43 -12.60 2.58 13.35
N ILE A 44 -12.49 1.26 13.51
CA ILE A 44 -12.03 0.33 12.46
C ILE A 44 -12.71 0.52 11.09
N GLY A 45 -14.01 0.85 11.05
CA GLY A 45 -14.71 1.10 9.78
C GLY A 45 -14.30 2.40 9.08
N CYS A 46 -13.94 3.44 9.84
CA CYS A 46 -13.39 4.68 9.30
C CYS A 46 -11.91 4.52 8.95
N LEU A 47 -11.16 3.74 9.74
CA LEU A 47 -9.78 3.39 9.47
C LEU A 47 -9.64 2.64 8.15
N ALA A 48 -10.47 1.61 7.91
CA ALA A 48 -10.44 0.84 6.66
C ALA A 48 -10.80 1.65 5.40
N ARG A 49 -11.54 2.76 5.58
CA ARG A 49 -11.90 3.69 4.49
C ARG A 49 -10.87 4.80 4.32
N ARG A 50 -9.92 4.93 5.26
CA ARG A 50 -8.87 5.91 5.14
C ARG A 50 -8.00 5.47 3.97
N PRO A 51 -7.80 6.33 2.95
CA PRO A 51 -6.71 6.13 2.04
C PRO A 51 -5.44 6.37 2.86
N GLU A 52 -4.94 5.34 3.54
CA GLU A 52 -3.49 5.27 3.68
C GLU A 52 -2.97 5.45 2.27
N ALA A 53 -2.06 6.41 2.10
CA ALA A 53 -1.36 6.60 0.86
C ALA A 53 -0.77 5.25 0.51
N ARG A 54 -1.50 4.46 -0.29
CA ARG A 54 -0.91 3.42 -1.10
C ARG A 54 0.19 4.18 -1.78
N GLU A 55 1.41 3.91 -1.37
CA GLU A 55 2.58 4.21 -2.17
C GLU A 55 2.27 3.58 -3.51
N THR A 56 1.71 4.38 -4.42
CA THR A 56 1.56 4.05 -5.82
C THR A 56 2.95 4.17 -6.39
N THR A 57 3.86 3.32 -5.91
CA THR A 57 5.16 3.10 -6.51
C THR A 57 4.93 2.13 -7.66
N VAL A 58 4.21 2.59 -8.66
CA VAL A 58 4.58 2.30 -10.05
C VAL A 58 4.41 3.62 -10.77
N GLU A 59 5.42 4.45 -10.55
CA GLU A 59 5.62 5.70 -11.25
C GLU A 59 5.49 5.43 -12.76
N ARG A 60 4.58 6.19 -13.36
CA ARG A 60 4.36 6.40 -14.79
C ARG A 60 5.67 6.22 -15.58
N VAL A 61 5.82 5.06 -16.24
CA VAL A 61 6.92 4.81 -17.20
C VAL A 61 6.84 5.88 -18.27
N SER A 62 7.73 6.86 -18.17
CA SER A 62 7.94 7.87 -19.18
C SER A 62 8.39 7.15 -20.45
N ARG A 63 7.69 7.44 -21.54
CA ARG A 63 7.79 6.78 -22.85
C ARG A 63 9.15 6.97 -23.54
N GLY A 64 10.18 7.47 -22.83
CA GLY A 64 11.51 7.80 -23.31
C GLY A 64 12.67 6.96 -22.73
N ALA A 65 12.43 6.08 -21.75
CA ALA A 65 13.47 5.25 -21.14
C ALA A 65 13.27 3.74 -21.39
N ALA A 66 12.79 3.38 -22.58
CA ALA A 66 12.40 2.01 -22.94
C ALA A 66 13.55 0.97 -22.98
N PHE A 67 14.80 1.37 -22.75
CA PHE A 67 15.97 0.49 -22.85
C PHE A 67 16.54 -0.01 -21.50
N LEU A 68 16.05 0.48 -20.35
CA LEU A 68 16.54 0.06 -19.01
C LEU A 68 15.56 -0.86 -18.25
N GLY A 69 14.57 -1.42 -18.94
CA GLY A 69 13.70 -2.45 -18.38
C GLY A 69 14.29 -3.86 -18.50
N PRO A 70 13.63 -4.90 -17.96
CA PRO A 70 14.05 -6.29 -18.11
C PRO A 70 14.22 -6.73 -19.57
N ALA A 71 13.48 -6.11 -20.49
CA ALA A 71 13.64 -6.29 -21.94
C ALA A 71 15.02 -5.83 -22.45
N GLY A 72 15.58 -4.76 -21.88
CA GLY A 72 16.93 -4.28 -22.23
C GLY A 72 18.02 -5.25 -21.78
N ILE A 73 17.89 -5.78 -20.56
CA ILE A 73 18.85 -6.77 -20.02
C ILE A 73 18.82 -8.05 -20.85
N ALA A 74 17.63 -8.54 -21.23
CA ALA A 74 17.49 -9.70 -22.10
C ALA A 74 18.10 -9.46 -23.50
N ALA A 75 17.90 -8.28 -24.08
CA ALA A 75 18.49 -7.90 -25.36
C ALA A 75 20.02 -7.84 -25.29
N SER A 76 20.59 -7.24 -24.23
CA SER A 76 22.04 -7.20 -24.02
C SER A 76 22.63 -8.59 -23.83
N PHE A 77 21.97 -9.47 -23.08
CA PHE A 77 22.41 -10.86 -22.89
C PHE A 77 22.40 -11.65 -24.20
N LEU A 78 21.31 -11.56 -24.99
CA LEU A 78 21.22 -12.22 -26.29
C LEU A 78 22.28 -11.70 -27.27
N PHE A 79 22.51 -10.39 -27.30
CA PHE A 79 23.53 -9.79 -28.15
C PHE A 79 24.93 -10.29 -27.79
N PHE A 80 25.26 -10.30 -26.49
CA PHE A 80 26.56 -10.77 -26.01
C PHE A 80 26.75 -12.27 -26.30
N TRP A 81 25.72 -13.09 -26.05
CA TRP A 81 25.75 -14.52 -26.35
C TRP A 81 25.91 -14.80 -27.85
N ALA A 82 25.21 -14.05 -28.71
CA ALA A 82 25.32 -14.18 -30.15
C ALA A 82 26.73 -13.83 -30.65
N VAL A 83 27.32 -12.71 -30.20
CA VAL A 83 28.68 -12.30 -30.58
C VAL A 83 29.71 -13.33 -30.14
N PHE A 84 29.63 -13.82 -28.91
CA PHE A 84 30.54 -14.85 -28.41
C PHE A 84 30.35 -16.20 -29.11
N GLY A 85 29.12 -16.59 -29.40
CA GLY A 85 28.82 -17.80 -30.16
C GLY A 85 29.36 -17.74 -31.60
N LEU A 86 29.20 -16.60 -32.27
CA LEU A 86 29.70 -16.38 -33.63
C LEU A 86 31.23 -16.32 -33.67
N ALA A 87 31.86 -15.62 -32.74
CA ALA A 87 33.31 -15.59 -32.59
C ALA A 87 33.87 -16.98 -32.27
N GLY A 88 33.20 -17.73 -31.39
CA GLY A 88 33.54 -19.12 -31.08
C GLY A 88 33.44 -20.04 -32.29
N ALA A 89 32.38 -19.92 -33.09
CA ALA A 89 32.20 -20.70 -34.32
C ALA A 89 33.31 -20.40 -35.36
N LEU A 90 33.73 -19.14 -35.45
CA LEU A 90 34.78 -18.69 -36.37
C LEU A 90 36.18 -19.16 -35.93
N VAL A 91 36.43 -19.24 -34.62
CA VAL A 91 37.70 -19.73 -34.04
C VAL A 91 37.79 -21.26 -34.04
N ILE A 92 36.67 -21.96 -33.88
CA ILE A 92 36.60 -23.44 -33.88
C ILE A 92 36.62 -23.99 -35.32
N GLY A 93 36.45 -23.15 -36.34
CA GLY A 93 36.73 -23.49 -37.74
C GLY A 93 35.73 -24.47 -38.34
N LEU A 94 34.43 -24.12 -38.32
CA LEU A 94 33.45 -24.71 -39.22
C LEU A 94 33.42 -23.97 -40.55
#